data_AF-A0A2V5Z2T7-F1
#
_entry.id   AF-A0A2V5Z2T7-F1
#
_cell.length_a   1.000
_cell.length_b   1.000
_cell.length_c   1.000
_cell.angle_alpha   90.00
_cell.angle_beta   90.00
_cell.angle_gamma   90.00
#
_symmetry.space_group_name_H-M   'P 1'
#
loop_
_entity.id
_entity.type
_entity.pdbx_description
1 polymer ?
#
loop_
_entity_poly.entity_id
_entity_poly.type
_entity_poly.pdbx_seq_one_letter_code
_entity_poly.pdbx_strand_id
1 'polypeptide(L)'
;KGIRWTRQSVRHYDGKVVPSKDPMGRPIFWFTVTPLEGAEEGTDRWAVEHNWVLITPLRLDLTDEKDLARALSLAQTPPVSPAKKG
;
A
#
# COMPACT_ATOMS: atom_id res chain seq x y z
N LYS A 1 16.67 0.98 -24.59
CA LYS A 1 16.27 0.86 -23.16
C LYS A 1 16.38 -0.62 -22.78
N GLY A 2 16.77 -0.91 -21.55
CA GLY A 2 17.06 -2.28 -21.09
C GLY A 2 16.04 -2.79 -20.07
N ILE A 3 16.52 -3.62 -19.15
CA ILE A 3 15.73 -4.18 -18.04
C ILE A 3 16.00 -3.38 -16.76
N ARG A 4 14.98 -3.19 -15.93
CA ARG A 4 15.05 -2.61 -14.59
C ARG A 4 14.41 -3.55 -13.58
N TRP A 5 15.14 -3.84 -12.51
CA TRP A 5 14.54 -4.40 -11.31
C TRP A 5 13.78 -3.31 -10.58
N THR A 6 12.55 -3.62 -10.18
CA THR A 6 11.62 -2.66 -9.59
C THR A 6 10.97 -3.22 -8.34
N ARG A 7 10.49 -2.33 -7.48
CA ARG A 7 9.50 -2.67 -6.45
C ARG A 7 8.10 -2.31 -6.94
N GLN A 8 7.08 -2.90 -6.33
CA GLN A 8 5.69 -2.57 -6.64
C GLN A 8 5.40 -1.12 -6.22
N SER A 9 4.77 -0.35 -7.10
CA SER A 9 4.25 0.98 -6.75
C SER A 9 3.06 0.87 -5.78
N VAL A 10 2.98 1.81 -4.85
CA VAL A 10 1.83 1.98 -3.94
C VAL A 10 1.12 3.27 -4.34
N ARG A 11 -0.22 3.27 -4.33
CA ARG A 11 -1.02 4.45 -4.64
C ARG A 11 -1.97 4.77 -3.51
N HIS A 12 -2.07 6.05 -3.19
CA HIS A 12 -3.21 6.60 -2.47
C HIS A 12 -4.28 6.98 -3.49
N TYR A 13 -5.49 6.47 -3.26
CA TYR A 13 -6.66 6.81 -4.06
C TYR A 13 -7.54 7.79 -3.29
N ASP A 14 -8.18 8.71 -4.00
CA ASP A 14 -9.12 9.68 -3.44
C ASP A 14 -10.40 9.05 -2.86
N GLY A 15 -10.61 7.74 -3.05
CA GLY A 15 -11.74 6.99 -2.53
C GLY A 15 -13.07 7.39 -3.16
N LYS A 16 -13.05 8.06 -4.32
CA LYS A 16 -14.25 8.63 -4.93
C LYS A 16 -15.18 7.55 -5.46
N VAL A 17 -16.41 7.54 -4.93
CA VAL A 17 -17.49 6.67 -5.39
C VAL A 17 -18.50 7.46 -6.22
N VAL A 18 -18.80 7.00 -7.42
CA VAL A 18 -19.74 7.65 -8.34
C VAL A 18 -21.03 6.82 -8.44
N PRO A 19 -22.19 7.36 -8.02
CA PRO A 19 -23.47 6.69 -8.16
C PRO A 19 -23.95 6.72 -9.62
N SER A 20 -24.61 5.65 -10.06
CA SER A 20 -25.28 5.56 -11.36
C SER A 20 -26.50 4.63 -11.27
N LYS A 21 -27.20 4.45 -12.39
CA LYS A 21 -28.31 3.50 -12.52
C LYS A 21 -28.02 2.52 -13.65
N ASP A 22 -28.39 1.27 -13.43
CA ASP A 22 -28.40 0.27 -14.50
C ASP A 22 -29.62 0.49 -15.44
N PRO A 23 -29.71 -0.26 -16.56
CA PRO A 23 -30.83 -0.12 -17.50
C PRO A 23 -32.21 -0.43 -16.90
N MET A 24 -32.27 -1.16 -15.78
CA MET A 24 -33.51 -1.49 -15.06
C MET A 24 -33.80 -0.47 -13.94
N GLY A 25 -33.02 0.61 -13.83
CA GLY A 25 -33.18 1.67 -12.84
C GLY A 25 -32.61 1.36 -11.45
N ARG A 26 -31.92 0.23 -11.25
CA ARG A 26 -31.32 -0.15 -9.96
C ARG A 26 -30.07 0.69 -9.70
N PRO A 27 -29.85 1.18 -8.46
CA PRO A 27 -28.67 1.95 -8.14
C PRO A 27 -27.41 1.07 -8.21
N ILE A 28 -26.36 1.60 -8.83
CA ILE A 28 -25.01 1.02 -8.87
C ILE A 28 -23.99 2.07 -8.45
N PHE A 29 -22.86 1.63 -7.92
CA PHE A 29 -21.82 2.51 -7.38
C PHE A 29 -20.46 2.12 -7.96
N TRP A 30 -19.80 3.07 -8.61
CA TRP A 30 -18.49 2.87 -9.23
C TRP A 30 -17.39 3.41 -8.34
N PHE A 31 -16.41 2.59 -8.01
CA PHE A 31 -15.13 3.08 -7.51
C PHE A 31 -14.38 3.74 -8.66
N THR A 32 -14.10 5.02 -8.51
CA THR A 32 -13.22 5.76 -9.42
C THR A 32 -11.90 6.00 -8.73
N VAL A 33 -10.84 6.07 -9.53
CA VAL A 33 -9.48 6.23 -9.02
C VAL A 33 -8.83 7.41 -9.71
N THR A 34 -8.69 8.52 -9.01
CA THR A 34 -7.78 9.59 -9.41
C THR A 34 -6.46 9.39 -8.66
N PRO A 35 -5.32 9.20 -9.35
CA PRO A 35 -4.04 9.12 -8.67
C PRO A 35 -3.71 10.48 -8.05
N LEU A 36 -3.47 10.49 -6.75
CA LEU A 36 -3.06 11.69 -6.01
C LEU A 36 -1.59 12.05 -6.26
N GLU A 37 -0.76 11.06 -6.60
CA GLU A 37 0.69 11.20 -6.72
C GLU A 37 1.23 10.54 -8.00
N GLY A 38 2.36 11.08 -8.46
CA GLY A 38 3.16 10.53 -9.56
C GLY A 38 3.86 9.23 -9.19
N ALA A 39 4.44 8.55 -10.18
CA ALA A 39 5.22 7.35 -9.92
C ALA A 39 6.57 7.69 -9.28
N GLU A 40 6.93 7.00 -8.21
CA GLU A 40 8.25 7.15 -7.58
C GLU A 40 9.33 6.36 -8.35
N GLU A 41 10.54 6.92 -8.47
CA GLU A 41 11.66 6.23 -9.13
C GLU A 41 11.96 4.87 -8.50
N GLY A 42 12.30 3.89 -9.34
CA GLY A 42 12.53 2.50 -8.91
C GLY A 42 11.25 1.67 -8.73
N THR A 43 10.06 2.27 -8.91
CA THR A 43 8.80 1.51 -9.00
C THR A 43 8.53 1.01 -10.41
N ASP A 44 7.73 -0.05 -10.51
CA ASP A 44 7.22 -0.58 -11.78
C ASP A 44 6.53 0.50 -12.63
N ARG A 45 5.63 1.29 -12.05
CA ARG A 45 4.93 2.38 -12.73
C ARG A 45 5.90 3.41 -13.32
N TRP A 46 6.90 3.82 -12.56
CA TRP A 46 7.89 4.77 -13.05
C TRP A 46 8.68 4.18 -14.21
N ALA A 47 9.06 2.90 -14.12
CA ALA A 47 9.75 2.19 -15.19
C ALA A 47 8.90 2.15 -16.48
N VAL A 48 7.59 1.90 -16.38
CA VAL A 48 6.65 1.97 -17.52
C VAL A 48 6.61 3.38 -18.11
N GLU A 49 6.40 4.41 -17.28
CA GLU A 49 6.35 5.82 -17.72
C GLU A 49 7.65 6.24 -18.45
N HIS A 50 8.77 5.61 -18.10
CA HIS A 50 10.09 5.84 -18.70
C HIS A 50 10.49 4.79 -19.76
N ASN A 51 9.55 3.95 -20.22
CA ASN A 51 9.70 2.91 -21.25
C ASN A 51 10.81 1.86 -21.01
N TRP A 52 10.97 1.41 -19.78
CA TRP A 52 11.83 0.27 -19.44
C TRP A 52 11.04 -1.04 -19.46
N VAL A 53 11.73 -2.15 -19.73
CA VAL A 53 11.22 -3.48 -19.35
C VAL A 53 11.44 -3.63 -17.85
N LEU A 54 10.38 -3.92 -17.10
CA LEU A 54 10.43 -4.02 -15.64
C LEU A 54 10.33 -5.46 -15.17
N ILE A 55 11.02 -5.78 -14.08
CA ILE A 55 10.89 -7.03 -13.35
C ILE A 55 10.66 -6.70 -11.88
N THR A 56 9.46 -7.01 -11.38
CA THR A 56 9.07 -6.84 -9.98
C THR A 56 8.93 -8.21 -9.31
N PRO A 57 9.89 -8.64 -8.47
CA PRO A 57 9.73 -9.85 -7.68
C PRO A 57 8.59 -9.68 -6.67
N LEU A 58 7.61 -10.59 -6.70
CA LEU A 58 6.48 -10.59 -5.79
C LEU A 58 6.55 -11.80 -4.85
N ARG A 59 6.03 -11.63 -3.63
CA ARG A 59 5.79 -12.71 -2.66
C ARG A 59 4.30 -12.74 -2.32
N LEU A 60 3.79 -13.93 -2.02
CA LEU A 60 2.39 -14.10 -1.58
C LEU A 60 2.22 -13.91 -0.08
N ASP A 61 3.30 -14.09 0.68
CA ASP A 61 3.31 -13.82 2.11
C ASP A 61 3.22 -12.30 2.36
N LEU A 62 2.13 -11.90 3.00
CA LEU A 62 1.82 -10.50 3.30
C LEU A 62 2.21 -10.11 4.74
N THR A 63 2.89 -10.99 5.46
CA THR A 63 3.37 -10.71 6.82
C THR A 63 4.39 -9.56 6.78
N ASP A 64 4.09 -8.47 7.47
CA ASP A 64 5.09 -7.44 7.77
C ASP A 64 5.95 -7.93 8.93
N GLU A 65 7.01 -8.66 8.59
CA GLU A 65 7.93 -9.27 9.57
C GLU A 65 8.58 -8.23 10.49
N LYS A 66 8.83 -7.02 9.99
CA LYS A 66 9.43 -5.95 10.80
C LYS A 66 8.44 -5.44 11.83
N ASP A 67 7.20 -5.19 11.40
CA ASP A 67 6.18 -4.71 12.32
C ASP A 67 5.73 -5.77 13.32
N LEU A 68 5.65 -7.04 12.88
CA LEU A 68 5.37 -8.16 13.77
C LEU A 68 6.44 -8.31 14.85
N ALA A 69 7.72 -8.26 14.48
CA ALA A 69 8.83 -8.30 15.44
C ALA A 69 8.75 -7.12 16.44
N ARG A 70 8.43 -5.91 15.96
CA ARG A 70 8.20 -4.73 16.81
C ARG A 70 7.05 -4.99 17.79
N ALA A 71 5.90 -5.46 17.32
CA ALA A 71 4.72 -5.71 18.16
C ALA A 71 4.99 -6.76 19.25
N LEU A 72 5.68 -7.85 18.91
CA LEU A 72 6.06 -8.89 19.86
C LEU A 72 7.02 -8.38 20.95
N SER A 73 7.91 -7.44 20.61
CA SER A 73 8.81 -6.83 21.60
C SER A 73 8.08 -5.95 22.61
N LEU A 74 7.00 -5.26 22.18
CA LEU A 74 6.20 -4.40 23.06
C LEU A 74 5.39 -5.22 24.08
N ALA A 75 4.83 -6.34 23.64
CA ALA A 75 4.05 -7.25 24.50
C ALA A 75 4.88 -7.90 25.62
N GLN A 76 6.21 -7.87 25.51
CA GLN A 76 7.15 -8.41 26.49
C GLN A 76 7.66 -7.36 27.48
N THR A 77 7.15 -6.12 27.44
CA THR A 77 7.55 -5.07 28.39
C THR A 77 7.01 -5.42 29.79
N PRO A 78 7.87 -5.61 30.81
CA PRO A 78 7.41 -5.90 32.16
C PRO A 78 6.60 -4.70 32.72
N PRO A 79 5.61 -4.94 33.60
CA PRO A 79 4.83 -3.85 34.19
C PRO A 79 5.76 -2.90 34.94
N VAL A 80 5.66 -1.61 34.62
CA VAL A 80 6.36 -0.54 35.33
C VAL A 80 5.94 -0.61 36.80
N SER A 81 6.88 -0.92 37.69
CA SER A 81 6.61 -0.91 39.12
C SER A 81 6.16 0.48 39.57
N PRO A 82 5.13 0.60 40.43
CA PRO A 82 4.65 1.89 40.86
C PRO A 82 5.77 2.61 41.63
N ALA A 83 6.03 3.86 41.25
CA ALA A 83 7.00 4.71 41.92
C ALA A 83 6.64 4.82 43.43
N LYS A 84 7.60 4.48 44.30
CA LYS A 84 7.46 4.70 45.75
C LYS A 84 7.20 6.18 46.00
N LYS A 85 5.99 6.51 46.47
CA LYS A 85 5.71 7.81 47.10
C LYS A 85 6.39 7.81 48.47
N GLY A 86 7.36 8.71 48.65
CA GLY A 86 7.89 9.10 49.96
C GLY A 86 6.99 10.11 50.65
#